data_AF-A0A1S8WJE9-F1
#
_entry.id   AF-A0A1S8WJE9-F1
#
_cell.length_a   1.000
_cell.length_b   1.000
_cell.length_c   1.000
_cell.angle_alpha   90.00
_cell.angle_beta   90.00
_cell.angle_gamma   90.00
#
_symmetry.space_group_name_H-M   'P 1'
#
loop_
_entity.id
_entity.type
_entity.pdbx_description
1 polymer ?
#
loop_
_entity_poly.entity_id
_entity_poly.type
_entity_poly.pdbx_seq_one_letter_code
_entity_poly.pdbx_strand_id
1 'polypeptide(L)'
;MSDHILRPSKLPERSDVISLEMYLLRQLINPFRLSWTLIKLGYEPLAPVRFYSPLAMLGWTTPIYVYPNIFQYVYHTFRTFGVWKIISTGVFASASIDFISEIFHRAFSRRSVVWETWLGSPESVTSYSDGSGLEDTSEPHLTIQQRHSAFRVEDQMEESEWRVFLHMLTEAMSLKAWEVLLTQPFLVVMVRQVASLIGGETQYSWFPVAVRSVYRETGFSGFFQGIIPRLFGELIGTVVYYTTCRLIRRWIFGIQRKRSTSLCMSEVLVYLGLRGYVYPFELTGCIMTLRGANLIAANEANLFSSWRPLRSYLIASGQANRGWFPICRSHVQSKHMPT
;
A
#
# COMPACT_ATOMS: atom_id res chain seq x y z
N MET A 1 24.26 -7.60 51.73
CA MET A 1 22.79 -7.64 51.60
C MET A 1 22.31 -6.23 51.30
N SER A 2 21.89 -6.01 50.06
CA SER A 2 20.73 -5.18 49.67
C SER A 2 20.84 -4.92 48.17
N ASP A 3 20.35 -5.90 47.41
CA ASP A 3 20.13 -5.80 45.97
C ASP A 3 19.11 -4.69 45.69
N HIS A 4 19.57 -3.57 45.12
CA HIS A 4 18.68 -2.60 44.51
C HIS A 4 18.23 -3.15 43.15
N ILE A 5 17.21 -4.01 43.21
CA ILE A 5 16.44 -4.45 42.05
C ILE A 5 15.80 -3.20 41.42
N LEU A 6 16.36 -2.76 40.30
CA LEU A 6 15.74 -1.80 39.38
C LEU A 6 14.36 -2.35 38.98
N ARG A 7 13.30 -1.83 39.60
CA ARG A 7 11.93 -2.04 39.12
C ARG A 7 11.86 -1.52 37.68
N PRO A 8 11.42 -2.32 36.70
CA PRO A 8 11.09 -1.77 35.40
C PRO A 8 10.00 -0.72 35.59
N SER A 9 10.28 0.49 35.10
CA SER A 9 9.29 1.56 34.97
C SER A 9 8.02 0.98 34.35
N LYS A 10 6.88 1.13 35.04
CA LYS A 10 5.57 0.80 34.47
C LYS A 10 5.46 1.51 33.12
N LEU A 11 5.53 0.73 32.04
CA LEU A 11 5.12 1.18 30.71
C LEU A 11 3.73 1.79 30.85
N PRO A 12 3.47 2.98 30.28
CA PRO A 12 2.13 3.53 30.28
C PRO A 12 1.22 2.48 29.64
N GLU A 13 0.25 2.01 30.41
CA GLU A 13 -0.81 1.11 29.95
C GLU A 13 -1.68 1.92 28.98
N ARG A 14 -1.17 2.07 27.76
CA ARG A 14 -1.93 2.64 26.65
C ARG A 14 -2.96 1.59 26.31
N SER A 15 -4.22 1.91 26.54
CA SER A 15 -5.36 1.18 26.02
C SER A 15 -5.34 1.28 24.50
N ASP A 16 -4.43 0.55 23.86
CA ASP A 16 -4.42 0.25 22.43
C ASP A 16 -5.54 -0.78 22.12
N VAL A 17 -6.72 -0.55 22.69
CA VAL A 17 -7.95 -1.17 22.23
C VAL A 17 -8.10 -0.66 20.82
N ILE A 18 -7.82 -1.55 19.87
CA ILE A 18 -8.26 -1.44 18.49
C ILE A 18 -9.65 -0.80 18.53
N SER A 19 -9.78 0.47 18.10
CA SER A 19 -11.12 1.01 18.01
C SER A 19 -11.82 0.15 16.96
N LEU A 20 -12.80 -0.65 17.39
CA LEU A 20 -13.68 -1.44 16.54
C LEU A 20 -14.17 -0.58 15.35
N GLU A 21 -14.35 0.71 15.59
CA GLU A 21 -14.66 1.75 14.61
C GLU A 21 -13.66 1.79 13.45
N MET A 22 -12.35 1.70 13.68
CA MET A 22 -11.34 1.71 12.60
C MET A 22 -11.47 0.47 11.70
N TYR A 23 -11.79 -0.69 12.28
CA TYR A 23 -12.06 -1.90 11.50
C TYR A 23 -13.37 -1.80 10.72
N LEU A 24 -14.43 -1.28 11.33
CA LEU A 24 -15.71 -1.05 10.66
C LEU A 24 -15.55 -0.05 9.50
N LEU A 25 -14.80 1.03 9.70
CA LEU A 25 -14.46 2.01 8.67
C LEU A 25 -13.71 1.37 7.49
N ARG A 26 -12.73 0.49 7.76
CA ARG A 26 -12.02 -0.26 6.69
C ARG A 26 -12.97 -1.15 5.89
N GLN A 27 -13.96 -1.77 6.54
CA GLN A 27 -14.95 -2.60 5.84
C GLN A 27 -15.96 -1.78 5.04
N LEU A 28 -16.32 -0.57 5.50
CA LEU A 28 -17.13 0.35 4.70
C LEU A 28 -16.45 0.76 3.40
N ILE A 29 -15.12 0.71 3.33
CA ILE A 29 -14.31 1.00 2.14
C ILE A 29 -14.22 -0.22 1.20
N ASN A 30 -14.71 -1.41 1.57
CA ASN A 30 -14.62 -2.62 0.75
C ASN A 30 -15.15 -2.46 -0.69
N PRO A 31 -16.31 -1.79 -0.94
CA PRO A 31 -16.79 -1.57 -2.32
C PRO A 31 -15.83 -0.76 -3.20
N PHE A 32 -15.10 0.19 -2.61
CA PHE A 32 -14.07 0.95 -3.31
C PHE A 32 -12.85 0.09 -3.61
N ARG A 33 -12.40 -0.75 -2.67
CA ARG A 33 -11.30 -1.69 -2.88
C ARG A 33 -11.61 -2.71 -3.98
N LEU A 34 -12.84 -3.21 -3.98
CA LEU A 34 -13.35 -4.11 -5.01
C LEU A 34 -13.33 -3.43 -6.37
N SER A 35 -13.90 -2.23 -6.46
CA SER A 35 -13.93 -1.45 -7.70
C SER A 35 -12.52 -1.15 -8.21
N TRP A 36 -11.60 -0.77 -7.32
CA TRP A 36 -10.19 -0.59 -7.67
C TRP A 36 -9.55 -1.88 -8.18
N THR A 37 -9.85 -3.02 -7.55
CA THR A 37 -9.35 -4.32 -8.00
C THR A 37 -9.88 -4.65 -9.40
N LEU A 38 -11.17 -4.42 -9.70
CA LEU A 38 -11.72 -4.59 -11.05
C LEU A 38 -11.01 -3.72 -12.10
N ILE A 39 -10.71 -2.46 -11.75
CA ILE A 39 -9.95 -1.53 -12.60
C ILE A 39 -8.55 -2.07 -12.89
N LYS A 40 -7.85 -2.60 -11.87
CA LYS A 40 -6.53 -3.24 -12.04
C LYS A 40 -6.62 -4.45 -12.99
N LEU A 41 -7.69 -5.23 -12.90
CA LEU A 41 -7.96 -6.36 -13.80
C LEU A 41 -8.36 -5.93 -15.22
N GLY A 42 -8.54 -4.63 -15.47
CA GLY A 42 -8.88 -4.10 -16.80
C GLY A 42 -10.35 -4.21 -17.18
N TYR A 43 -11.25 -4.45 -16.21
CA TYR A 43 -12.69 -4.39 -16.43
C TYR A 43 -13.16 -2.93 -16.38
N GLU A 44 -13.48 -2.37 -17.55
CA GLU A 44 -13.93 -0.98 -17.72
C GLU A 44 -15.24 -0.94 -18.53
N PRO A 45 -16.42 -1.12 -17.87
CA PRO A 45 -17.71 -1.11 -18.56
C PRO A 45 -18.13 0.30 -19.01
N LEU A 46 -17.52 1.36 -18.46
CA LEU A 46 -17.86 2.74 -18.78
C LEU A 46 -16.91 3.29 -19.85
N ALA A 47 -17.48 3.86 -20.92
CA ALA A 47 -16.71 4.51 -21.97
C ALA A 47 -15.96 5.74 -21.43
N PRO A 48 -14.77 6.06 -21.98
CA PRO A 48 -14.01 7.24 -21.59
C PRO A 48 -14.76 8.52 -21.96
N VAL A 49 -14.71 9.50 -21.08
CA VAL A 49 -15.30 10.83 -21.29
C VAL A 49 -14.22 11.80 -21.73
N ARG A 50 -14.56 12.71 -22.63
CA ARG A 50 -13.65 13.80 -23.03
C ARG A 50 -13.54 14.80 -21.89
N PHE A 51 -12.34 14.97 -21.37
CA PHE A 51 -12.03 15.99 -20.38
C PHE A 51 -11.36 17.18 -21.06
N TYR A 52 -11.97 18.36 -20.90
CA TYR A 52 -11.40 19.62 -21.35
C TYR A 52 -10.65 20.25 -20.18
N SER A 53 -9.32 20.20 -20.24
CA SER A 53 -8.47 20.98 -19.34
C SER A 53 -8.81 22.48 -19.47
N PRO A 54 -8.65 23.31 -18.42
CA PRO A 54 -8.72 24.77 -18.54
C PRO A 54 -7.79 25.29 -19.65
N LEU A 55 -6.65 24.63 -19.85
CA LEU A 55 -5.69 24.92 -20.92
C LEU A 55 -6.20 24.47 -22.31
N ALA A 56 -7.04 23.42 -22.36
CA ALA A 56 -7.73 23.00 -23.57
C ALA A 56 -8.84 23.99 -23.96
N MET A 57 -9.49 24.65 -22.99
CA MET A 57 -10.44 25.73 -23.26
C MET A 57 -9.76 26.95 -23.91
N LEU A 58 -8.47 27.18 -23.59
CA LEU A 58 -7.60 28.17 -24.24
C LEU A 58 -6.98 27.69 -25.56
N GLY A 59 -7.34 26.50 -26.05
CA GLY A 59 -6.89 25.96 -27.33
C GLY A 59 -5.44 25.44 -27.36
N TRP A 60 -4.76 25.36 -26.22
CA TRP A 60 -3.35 24.97 -26.17
C TRP A 60 -3.11 23.45 -26.14
N THR A 61 -4.14 22.66 -25.85
CA THR A 61 -4.02 21.19 -25.74
C THR A 61 -5.22 20.49 -26.34
N THR A 62 -4.99 19.35 -27.00
CA THR A 62 -6.05 18.45 -27.48
C THR A 62 -6.87 17.88 -26.31
N PRO A 63 -8.18 17.61 -26.49
CA PRO A 63 -9.00 17.01 -25.45
C PRO A 63 -8.46 15.64 -25.03
N ILE A 64 -8.37 15.42 -23.72
CA ILE A 64 -7.83 14.19 -23.15
C ILE A 64 -9.00 13.26 -22.82
N TYR A 65 -8.91 12.00 -23.23
CA TYR A 65 -9.88 10.98 -22.82
C TYR A 65 -9.52 10.47 -21.42
N VAL A 66 -10.50 10.52 -20.51
CA VAL A 66 -10.35 10.17 -19.11
C VAL A 66 -11.48 9.22 -18.73
N TYR A 67 -11.17 8.15 -18.01
CA TYR A 67 -12.22 7.28 -17.48
C TYR A 67 -12.97 7.97 -16.33
N PRO A 68 -14.26 7.68 -16.14
CA PRO A 68 -15.05 8.29 -15.08
C PRO A 68 -14.47 8.01 -13.70
N ASN A 69 -14.77 8.84 -12.71
CA ASN A 69 -14.21 8.68 -11.36
C ASN A 69 -14.59 7.33 -10.72
N ILE A 70 -13.79 6.85 -9.77
CA ILE A 70 -14.08 5.59 -9.04
C ILE A 70 -15.47 5.59 -8.38
N PHE A 71 -16.01 6.74 -7.95
CA PHE A 71 -17.36 6.82 -7.39
C PHE A 71 -18.44 6.45 -8.39
N GLN A 72 -18.34 6.94 -9.63
CA GLN A 72 -19.26 6.60 -10.71
C GLN A 72 -19.14 5.12 -11.08
N TYR A 73 -17.92 4.59 -11.03
CA TYR A 73 -17.65 3.17 -11.23
C TYR A 73 -18.29 2.30 -10.13
N VAL A 74 -18.12 2.67 -8.85
CA VAL A 74 -18.74 1.99 -7.70
C VAL A 74 -20.26 2.02 -7.82
N TYR A 75 -20.83 3.19 -8.14
CA TYR A 75 -22.28 3.35 -8.36
C TYR A 75 -22.78 2.44 -9.48
N HIS A 76 -22.08 2.40 -10.62
CA HIS A 76 -22.41 1.52 -11.73
C HIS A 76 -22.38 0.04 -11.30
N THR A 77 -21.31 -0.36 -10.60
CA THR A 77 -21.13 -1.72 -10.09
C THR A 77 -22.30 -2.10 -9.17
N PHE A 78 -22.69 -1.24 -8.22
CA PHE A 78 -23.85 -1.45 -7.35
C PHE A 78 -25.16 -1.68 -8.11
N ARG A 79 -25.38 -0.94 -9.20
CA ARG A 79 -26.55 -1.11 -10.06
C ARG A 79 -26.51 -2.42 -10.86
N THR A 80 -25.34 -2.89 -11.28
CA THR A 80 -25.20 -4.09 -12.12
C THR A 80 -25.23 -5.38 -11.33
N PHE A 81 -24.44 -5.49 -10.25
CA PHE A 81 -24.30 -6.75 -9.50
C PHE A 81 -25.10 -6.80 -8.19
N GLY A 82 -25.69 -5.68 -7.78
CA GLY A 82 -26.43 -5.54 -6.53
C GLY A 82 -25.54 -5.16 -5.35
N VAL A 83 -26.07 -4.30 -4.47
CA VAL A 83 -25.36 -3.70 -3.34
C VAL A 83 -24.81 -4.78 -2.40
N TRP A 84 -25.64 -5.74 -1.98
CA TRP A 84 -25.24 -6.78 -1.03
C TRP A 84 -24.12 -7.65 -1.53
N LYS A 85 -24.15 -8.04 -2.82
CA LYS A 85 -23.11 -8.88 -3.42
C LYS A 85 -21.76 -8.18 -3.43
N ILE A 86 -21.73 -6.90 -3.77
CA ILE A 86 -20.47 -6.12 -3.81
C ILE A 86 -19.95 -5.85 -2.42
N ILE A 87 -20.83 -5.52 -1.48
CA ILE A 87 -20.41 -5.31 -0.09
C ILE A 87 -19.81 -6.59 0.47
N SER A 88 -20.40 -7.77 0.23
CA SER A 88 -19.94 -9.04 0.82
C SER A 88 -18.75 -9.70 0.11
N THR A 89 -18.56 -9.43 -1.19
CA THR A 89 -17.50 -10.04 -1.98
C THR A 89 -16.13 -9.64 -1.45
N GLY A 90 -15.30 -10.63 -1.14
CA GLY A 90 -13.92 -10.43 -0.70
C GLY A 90 -13.74 -9.86 0.71
N VAL A 91 -14.81 -9.52 1.45
CA VAL A 91 -14.72 -8.88 2.78
C VAL A 91 -13.87 -9.67 3.74
N PHE A 92 -14.12 -10.98 3.86
CA PHE A 92 -13.40 -11.81 4.81
C PHE A 92 -11.90 -11.85 4.50
N ALA A 93 -11.54 -12.05 3.23
CA ALA A 93 -10.15 -12.05 2.81
C ALA A 93 -9.49 -10.67 3.01
N SER A 94 -10.18 -9.59 2.66
CA SER A 94 -9.74 -8.20 2.93
C SER A 94 -9.54 -7.94 4.43
N ALA A 95 -10.47 -8.42 5.27
CA ALA A 95 -10.38 -8.30 6.73
C ALA A 95 -9.14 -9.02 7.27
N SER A 96 -8.87 -10.24 6.79
CA SER A 96 -7.67 -11.00 7.18
C SER A 96 -6.38 -10.28 6.74
N ILE A 97 -6.34 -9.71 5.54
CA ILE A 97 -5.20 -8.92 5.06
C ILE A 97 -4.97 -7.70 5.97
N ASP A 98 -6.02 -6.93 6.26
CA ASP A 98 -5.92 -5.76 7.13
C ASP A 98 -5.45 -6.14 8.54
N PHE A 99 -6.00 -7.22 9.11
CA PHE A 99 -5.64 -7.72 10.43
C PHE A 99 -4.17 -8.13 10.51
N ILE A 100 -3.68 -8.88 9.51
CA ILE A 100 -2.26 -9.26 9.42
C ILE A 100 -1.39 -8.01 9.26
N SER A 101 -1.74 -7.11 8.34
CA SER A 101 -0.97 -5.88 8.09
C SER A 101 -0.87 -5.01 9.34
N GLU A 102 -1.95 -4.95 10.14
CA GLU A 102 -1.98 -4.24 11.42
C GLU A 102 -1.06 -4.89 12.47
N ILE A 103 -1.04 -6.23 12.56
CA ILE A 103 -0.10 -6.95 13.44
C ILE A 103 1.34 -6.61 13.05
N PHE A 104 1.67 -6.63 11.76
CA PHE A 104 3.01 -6.30 11.28
C PHE A 104 3.36 -4.82 11.50
N HIS A 105 2.41 -3.91 11.31
CA HIS A 105 2.59 -2.51 11.60
C HIS A 105 2.93 -2.28 13.08
N ARG A 106 2.25 -2.98 14.00
CA ARG A 106 2.55 -2.94 15.44
C ARG A 106 3.89 -3.58 15.77
N ALA A 107 4.21 -4.72 15.16
CA ALA A 107 5.51 -5.37 15.35
C ALA A 107 6.66 -4.46 14.89
N PHE A 108 6.49 -3.80 13.75
CA PHE A 108 7.43 -2.80 13.22
C PHE A 108 7.54 -1.59 14.15
N SER A 109 6.40 -1.08 14.65
CA SER A 109 6.37 0.06 15.58
C SER A 109 7.01 -0.25 16.94
N ARG A 110 6.92 -1.50 17.42
CA ARG A 110 7.62 -1.95 18.63
C ARG A 110 9.13 -2.09 18.38
N ARG A 111 9.51 -2.62 17.22
CA ARG A 111 10.92 -2.74 16.82
C ARG A 111 11.60 -1.38 16.67
N SER A 112 10.88 -0.37 16.16
CA SER A 112 11.44 0.98 16.07
C SER A 112 11.71 1.64 17.42
N VAL A 113 10.91 1.37 18.45
CA VAL A 113 11.24 1.80 19.83
C VAL A 113 12.51 1.13 20.32
N VAL A 114 12.70 -0.15 20.01
CA VAL A 114 13.93 -0.86 20.36
C VAL A 114 15.12 -0.20 19.66
N TRP A 115 15.04 0.17 18.37
CA TRP A 115 16.13 0.87 17.68
C TRP A 115 16.59 2.15 18.37
N GLU A 116 15.72 2.87 19.09
CA GLU A 116 16.12 4.04 19.89
C GLU A 116 17.14 3.68 20.97
N THR A 117 16.98 2.51 21.61
CA THR A 117 17.93 2.07 22.65
C THR A 117 19.29 1.68 22.07
N TRP A 118 19.34 1.22 20.82
CA TRP A 118 20.60 0.95 20.12
C TRP A 118 21.30 2.24 19.67
N LEU A 119 20.53 3.24 19.24
CA LEU A 119 21.05 4.56 18.83
C LEU A 119 21.45 5.41 20.05
N GLY A 120 20.81 5.20 21.20
CA GLY A 120 21.05 5.90 22.47
C GLY A 120 22.19 5.34 23.33
N SER A 121 23.29 4.87 22.74
CA SER A 121 24.54 4.75 23.52
C SER A 121 24.89 6.12 24.12
N PRO A 122 25.38 6.22 25.37
CA PRO A 122 25.17 7.37 26.27
C PRO A 122 26.01 8.63 25.99
N GLU A 123 26.24 8.98 24.73
CA GLU A 123 26.93 10.23 24.35
C GLU A 123 26.00 11.29 23.72
N SER A 124 24.74 10.99 23.43
CA SER A 124 23.81 11.93 22.74
C SER A 124 22.67 12.50 23.59
N VAL A 125 22.62 12.21 24.90
CA VAL A 125 21.53 12.69 25.79
C VAL A 125 21.86 14.05 26.46
N THR A 126 23.05 14.63 26.26
CA THR A 126 23.44 15.93 26.86
C THR A 126 23.06 17.16 26.04
N SER A 127 21.90 17.17 25.39
CA SER A 127 21.42 18.40 24.73
C SER A 127 19.92 18.64 24.84
N TYR A 128 19.27 18.32 25.96
CA TYR A 128 17.89 18.75 26.21
C TYR A 128 17.63 19.07 27.68
N SER A 129 18.40 20.00 28.22
CA SER A 129 18.01 20.74 29.43
C SER A 129 18.85 22.00 29.55
N ASP A 130 18.46 23.08 28.86
CA ASP A 130 18.39 24.42 29.45
C ASP A 130 17.96 25.49 28.42
N GLY A 131 17.20 26.50 28.89
CA GLY A 131 17.22 27.84 28.27
C GLY A 131 15.94 28.39 27.63
N SER A 132 14.99 28.79 28.48
CA SER A 132 14.26 30.09 28.47
C SER A 132 13.43 30.58 27.26
N GLY A 133 12.13 30.83 27.53
CA GLY A 133 11.50 32.13 27.24
C GLY A 133 10.28 32.17 26.30
N LEU A 134 9.11 32.46 26.90
CA LEU A 134 7.90 33.12 26.34
C LEU A 134 6.82 32.26 25.64
N GLU A 135 5.83 31.92 26.47
CA GLU A 135 4.36 31.93 26.30
C GLU A 135 3.67 31.70 24.94
N ASP A 136 2.77 30.71 25.00
CA ASP A 136 1.41 30.64 24.45
C ASP A 136 1.18 30.65 22.94
N THR A 137 0.97 29.46 22.38
CA THR A 137 -0.29 29.18 21.68
C THR A 137 -0.66 27.70 21.82
N SER A 138 -1.86 27.47 22.34
CA SER A 138 -2.47 26.18 22.65
C SER A 138 -2.71 25.32 21.38
N GLU A 139 -1.70 24.58 20.92
CA GLU A 139 -1.93 23.42 20.05
C GLU A 139 -2.18 22.17 20.91
N PRO A 140 -3.18 21.33 20.58
CA PRO A 140 -3.48 20.15 21.39
C PRO A 140 -2.29 19.19 21.37
N HIS A 141 -1.61 19.00 22.51
CA HIS A 141 -0.45 18.12 22.69
C HIS A 141 -0.59 16.69 22.09
N LEU A 142 -1.81 16.22 21.88
CA LEU A 142 -2.13 14.97 21.18
C LEU A 142 -1.64 14.93 19.72
N THR A 143 -1.68 16.03 18.97
CA THR A 143 -1.26 16.03 17.55
C THR A 143 0.26 16.04 17.39
N ILE A 144 0.98 16.68 18.31
CA ILE A 144 2.45 16.77 18.27
C ILE A 144 3.06 15.39 18.58
N GLN A 145 2.61 14.72 19.65
CA GLN A 145 3.15 13.40 20.02
C GLN A 145 2.82 12.32 18.96
N GLN A 146 1.69 12.45 18.27
CA GLN A 146 1.27 11.54 17.21
C GLN A 146 2.01 11.83 15.88
N ARG A 147 2.31 13.11 15.57
CA ARG A 147 3.21 13.48 14.45
C ARG A 147 4.64 12.98 14.66
N HIS A 148 5.17 13.06 15.88
CA HIS A 148 6.49 12.51 16.21
C HIS A 148 6.54 10.98 16.03
N SER A 149 5.44 10.24 16.24
CA SER A 149 5.43 8.79 16.00
C SER A 149 5.41 8.37 14.52
N ALA A 150 4.79 9.17 13.65
CA ALA A 150 4.56 8.81 12.25
C ALA A 150 5.83 8.87 11.40
N PHE A 151 6.76 9.77 11.73
CA PHE A 151 8.02 9.95 11.02
C PHE A 151 9.25 9.53 11.83
N ARG A 152 9.02 8.83 12.93
CA ARG A 152 10.08 8.43 13.87
C ARG A 152 11.07 7.50 13.21
N VAL A 153 10.56 6.56 12.43
CA VAL A 153 11.37 5.53 11.79
C VAL A 153 12.27 6.12 10.72
N GLU A 154 11.72 7.04 9.93
CA GLU A 154 12.43 7.79 8.91
C GLU A 154 13.60 8.55 9.54
N ASP A 155 13.34 9.26 10.65
CA ASP A 155 14.35 10.04 11.37
C ASP A 155 15.48 9.15 11.91
N GLN A 156 15.14 8.02 12.54
CA GLN A 156 16.11 7.05 13.05
C GLN A 156 17.00 6.46 11.95
N MET A 157 16.40 6.09 10.81
CA MET A 157 17.14 5.53 9.68
C MET A 157 18.02 6.58 9.00
N GLU A 158 17.58 7.83 8.96
CA GLU A 158 18.33 8.95 8.40
C GLU A 158 19.57 9.31 9.22
N GLU A 159 19.47 9.33 10.55
CA GLU A 159 20.54 9.78 11.45
C GLU A 159 21.57 8.70 11.78
N SER A 160 21.19 7.42 11.66
CA SER A 160 22.05 6.29 12.01
C SER A 160 23.38 6.21 11.25
N GLU A 161 24.39 5.54 11.82
CA GLU A 161 25.60 5.17 11.09
C GLU A 161 25.32 4.12 10.00
N TRP A 162 26.18 4.02 8.99
CA TRP A 162 25.95 3.11 7.85
C TRP A 162 25.76 1.64 8.26
N ARG A 163 26.50 1.15 9.27
CA ARG A 163 26.38 -0.24 9.75
C ARG A 163 25.04 -0.48 10.46
N VAL A 164 24.63 0.45 11.31
CA VAL A 164 23.36 0.39 12.04
C VAL A 164 22.18 0.57 11.08
N PHE A 165 22.31 1.47 10.11
CA PHE A 165 21.36 1.65 9.02
C PHE A 165 21.11 0.35 8.25
N LEU A 166 22.17 -0.34 7.83
CA LEU A 166 22.04 -1.62 7.11
C LEU A 166 21.33 -2.66 7.97
N HIS A 167 21.65 -2.73 9.27
CA HIS A 167 20.96 -3.64 10.19
C HIS A 167 19.45 -3.33 10.28
N MET A 168 19.08 -2.07 10.55
CA MET A 168 17.67 -1.65 10.62
C MET A 168 16.94 -1.85 9.28
N LEU A 169 17.61 -1.60 8.16
CA LEU A 169 17.06 -1.84 6.83
C LEU A 169 16.80 -3.33 6.59
N THR A 170 17.74 -4.20 6.95
CA THR A 170 17.53 -5.66 6.81
C THR A 170 16.38 -6.15 7.69
N GLU A 171 16.23 -5.63 8.91
CA GLU A 171 15.08 -5.94 9.77
C GLU A 171 13.77 -5.45 9.15
N ALA A 172 13.71 -4.21 8.68
CA ALA A 172 12.54 -3.65 8.01
C ALA A 172 12.13 -4.47 6.78
N MET A 173 13.10 -4.86 5.96
CA MET A 173 12.91 -5.70 4.78
C MET A 173 12.41 -7.10 5.14
N SER A 174 12.94 -7.69 6.20
CA SER A 174 12.49 -9.00 6.68
C SER A 174 11.03 -8.96 7.14
N LEU A 175 10.64 -7.93 7.89
CA LEU A 175 9.26 -7.74 8.36
C LEU A 175 8.30 -7.53 7.17
N LYS A 176 8.69 -6.73 6.19
CA LYS A 176 7.92 -6.52 4.95
C LYS A 176 7.79 -7.80 4.13
N ALA A 177 8.85 -8.60 4.03
CA ALA A 177 8.79 -9.88 3.33
C ALA A 177 7.79 -10.83 4.00
N TRP A 178 7.86 -10.98 5.33
CA TRP A 178 6.93 -11.81 6.09
C TRP A 178 5.47 -11.33 5.99
N GLU A 179 5.24 -10.01 6.03
CA GLU A 179 3.92 -9.41 5.82
C GLU A 179 3.34 -9.81 4.45
N VAL A 180 4.15 -9.71 3.38
CA VAL A 180 3.73 -10.09 2.03
C VAL A 180 3.45 -11.59 1.95
N LEU A 181 4.31 -12.44 2.51
CA LEU A 181 4.15 -13.90 2.50
C LEU A 181 2.83 -14.33 3.17
N LEU A 182 2.49 -13.74 4.32
CA LEU A 182 1.29 -14.11 5.08
C LEU A 182 0.00 -13.52 4.49
N THR A 183 0.07 -12.34 3.88
CA THR A 183 -1.10 -11.70 3.24
C THR A 183 -1.40 -12.25 1.85
N GLN A 184 -0.42 -12.84 1.15
CA GLN A 184 -0.58 -13.35 -0.21
C GLN A 184 -1.74 -14.33 -0.42
N PRO A 185 -1.92 -15.41 0.37
CA PRO A 185 -3.01 -16.35 0.16
C PRO A 185 -4.39 -15.68 0.20
N PHE A 186 -4.59 -14.73 1.12
CA PHE A 186 -5.83 -13.98 1.22
C PHE A 186 -6.00 -13.01 0.05
N LEU A 187 -4.91 -12.39 -0.42
CA LEU A 187 -4.93 -11.54 -1.62
C LEU A 187 -5.39 -12.32 -2.85
N VAL A 188 -4.85 -13.53 -3.07
CA VAL A 188 -5.24 -14.38 -4.20
C VAL A 188 -6.74 -14.72 -4.14
N VAL A 189 -7.23 -15.13 -2.97
CA VAL A 189 -8.65 -15.44 -2.79
C VAL A 189 -9.50 -14.19 -3.04
N MET A 190 -9.15 -13.05 -2.46
CA MET A 190 -9.88 -11.79 -2.65
C MET A 190 -9.94 -11.40 -4.13
N VAL A 191 -8.81 -11.39 -4.84
CA VAL A 191 -8.78 -11.00 -6.26
C VAL A 191 -9.57 -11.95 -7.14
N ARG A 192 -9.52 -13.27 -6.89
CA ARG A 192 -10.33 -14.26 -7.62
C ARG A 192 -11.83 -14.14 -7.33
N GLN A 193 -12.22 -13.83 -6.10
CA GLN A 193 -13.62 -13.53 -5.75
C GLN A 193 -14.12 -12.26 -6.45
N VAL A 194 -13.30 -11.23 -6.54
CA VAL A 194 -13.65 -10.00 -7.27
C VAL A 194 -13.70 -10.26 -8.78
N ALA A 195 -12.75 -11.02 -9.32
CA ALA A 195 -12.68 -11.36 -10.73
C ALA A 195 -13.89 -12.19 -11.21
N SER A 196 -14.46 -13.04 -10.34
CA SER A 196 -15.65 -13.82 -10.67
C SER A 196 -16.92 -12.99 -10.84
N LEU A 197 -16.88 -11.69 -10.48
CA LEU A 197 -17.97 -10.78 -10.80
C LEU A 197 -18.00 -10.44 -12.29
N ILE A 198 -16.87 -10.44 -12.97
CA ILE A 198 -16.76 -10.03 -14.38
C ILE A 198 -17.53 -11.01 -15.28
N GLY A 199 -17.36 -12.32 -15.09
CA GLY A 199 -18.06 -13.35 -15.84
C GLY A 199 -19.35 -13.84 -15.19
N GLY A 200 -19.71 -13.32 -14.02
CA GLY A 200 -20.86 -13.79 -13.25
C GLY A 200 -20.69 -15.22 -12.71
N GLU A 201 -19.45 -15.72 -12.57
CA GLU A 201 -19.18 -17.09 -12.15
C GLU A 201 -19.44 -17.30 -10.65
N THR A 202 -20.06 -18.44 -10.29
CA THR A 202 -20.48 -18.76 -8.90
C THR A 202 -19.45 -19.55 -8.09
N GLN A 203 -18.39 -20.04 -8.75
CA GLN A 203 -17.29 -20.84 -8.19
C GLN A 203 -16.47 -20.14 -7.09
N TYR A 204 -16.59 -18.82 -6.94
CA TYR A 204 -15.92 -18.02 -5.90
C TYR A 204 -16.90 -17.25 -4.99
N SER A 205 -18.17 -17.67 -4.94
CA SER A 205 -19.26 -16.95 -4.25
C SER A 205 -19.02 -16.61 -2.78
N TRP A 206 -18.38 -17.50 -2.01
CA TRP A 206 -18.09 -17.30 -0.59
C TRP A 206 -16.67 -17.75 -0.25
N PHE A 207 -16.11 -17.25 0.85
CA PHE A 207 -14.68 -17.46 1.16
C PHE A 207 -14.24 -18.94 1.22
N PRO A 208 -14.91 -19.85 1.96
CA PRO A 208 -14.48 -21.25 2.00
C PRO A 208 -14.63 -21.97 0.64
N VAL A 209 -15.66 -21.61 -0.12
CA VAL A 209 -15.88 -22.12 -1.49
C VAL A 209 -14.75 -21.65 -2.40
N ALA A 210 -14.40 -20.36 -2.33
CA ALA A 210 -13.30 -19.78 -3.08
C ALA A 210 -11.96 -20.47 -2.76
N VAL A 211 -11.64 -20.67 -1.48
CA VAL A 211 -10.42 -21.39 -1.05
C VAL A 211 -10.39 -22.81 -1.62
N ARG A 212 -11.53 -23.53 -1.55
CA ARG A 212 -11.64 -24.89 -2.12
C ARG A 212 -11.47 -24.89 -3.64
N SER A 213 -12.00 -23.90 -4.34
CA SER A 213 -11.86 -23.76 -5.79
C SER A 213 -10.40 -23.49 -6.20
N VAL A 214 -9.70 -22.57 -5.52
CA VAL A 214 -8.27 -22.31 -5.75
C VAL A 214 -7.43 -23.59 -5.59
N TYR A 215 -7.67 -24.33 -4.50
CA TYR A 215 -6.96 -25.57 -4.22
C TYR A 215 -7.25 -26.65 -5.27
N ARG A 216 -8.47 -26.76 -5.77
CA ARG A 216 -8.84 -27.73 -6.81
C ARG A 216 -8.23 -27.42 -8.18
N GLU A 217 -8.16 -26.14 -8.56
CA GLU A 217 -7.66 -25.73 -9.88
C GLU A 217 -6.13 -25.76 -9.97
N THR A 218 -5.46 -25.23 -8.94
CA THR A 218 -4.02 -24.91 -9.00
C THR A 218 -3.20 -25.51 -7.85
N GLY A 219 -3.86 -26.23 -6.94
CA GLY A 219 -3.24 -26.78 -5.75
C GLY A 219 -2.77 -25.70 -4.78
N PHE A 220 -1.83 -26.10 -3.90
CA PHE A 220 -1.27 -25.20 -2.90
C PHE A 220 -0.49 -24.02 -3.51
N SER A 221 0.14 -24.24 -4.68
CA SER A 221 0.90 -23.19 -5.38
C SER A 221 0.04 -22.02 -5.86
N GLY A 222 -1.27 -22.25 -6.05
CA GLY A 222 -2.25 -21.25 -6.44
C GLY A 222 -2.30 -20.05 -5.50
N PHE A 223 -2.24 -20.30 -4.19
CA PHE A 223 -2.31 -19.27 -3.16
C PHE A 223 -1.12 -18.30 -3.14
N PHE A 224 -0.02 -18.65 -3.80
CA PHE A 224 1.20 -17.83 -3.86
C PHE A 224 1.49 -17.30 -5.27
N GLN A 225 0.53 -17.40 -6.20
CA GLN A 225 0.67 -16.80 -7.51
C GLN A 225 0.73 -15.28 -7.42
N GLY A 226 1.61 -14.66 -8.23
CA GLY A 226 1.83 -13.21 -8.20
C GLY A 226 2.69 -12.70 -7.04
N ILE A 227 3.18 -13.59 -6.16
CA ILE A 227 3.98 -13.18 -5.00
C ILE A 227 5.30 -12.53 -5.38
N ILE A 228 5.97 -13.03 -6.43
CA ILE A 228 7.29 -12.56 -6.83
C ILE A 228 7.25 -11.07 -7.20
N PRO A 229 6.46 -10.61 -8.20
CA PRO A 229 6.42 -9.19 -8.52
C PRO A 229 5.92 -8.33 -7.35
N ARG A 230 4.99 -8.81 -6.53
CA ARG A 230 4.53 -8.08 -5.33
C ARG A 230 5.66 -7.88 -4.32
N LEU A 231 6.40 -8.95 -3.99
CA LEU A 231 7.52 -8.90 -3.07
C LEU A 231 8.63 -7.99 -3.61
N PHE A 232 9.00 -8.11 -4.88
CA PHE A 232 9.97 -7.21 -5.51
C PHE A 232 9.54 -5.74 -5.40
N GLY A 233 8.27 -5.44 -5.68
CA GLY A 233 7.75 -4.07 -5.57
C GLY A 233 7.88 -3.49 -4.16
N GLU A 234 7.39 -4.22 -3.14
CA GLU A 234 7.43 -3.78 -1.74
C GLU A 234 8.87 -3.64 -1.21
N LEU A 235 9.75 -4.60 -1.54
CA LEU A 235 11.14 -4.61 -1.10
C LEU A 235 11.97 -3.51 -1.77
N ILE A 236 11.86 -3.36 -3.10
CA ILE A 236 12.53 -2.27 -3.83
C ILE A 236 12.04 -0.91 -3.33
N GLY A 237 10.71 -0.76 -3.16
CA GLY A 237 10.13 0.47 -2.61
C GLY A 237 10.69 0.80 -1.22
N THR A 238 10.78 -0.18 -0.33
CA THR A 238 11.31 0.02 1.03
C THR A 238 12.80 0.44 1.01
N VAL A 239 13.64 -0.28 0.24
CA VAL A 239 15.08 0.04 0.14
C VAL A 239 15.31 1.42 -0.47
N VAL A 240 14.69 1.67 -1.62
CA VAL A 240 14.91 2.93 -2.36
C VAL A 240 14.38 4.12 -1.56
N TYR A 241 13.25 3.99 -0.87
CA TYR A 241 12.70 5.05 -0.03
C TYR A 241 13.68 5.45 1.08
N TYR A 242 14.04 4.52 1.98
CA TYR A 242 14.88 4.84 3.14
C TYR A 242 16.29 5.27 2.74
N THR A 243 16.86 4.67 1.69
CA THR A 243 18.17 5.11 1.18
C THR A 243 18.11 6.51 0.56
N THR A 244 17.04 6.83 -0.17
CA THR A 244 16.88 8.17 -0.79
C THR A 244 16.63 9.24 0.27
N CYS A 245 15.77 9.01 1.25
CA CYS A 245 15.52 9.96 2.35
C CYS A 245 16.81 10.26 3.13
N ARG A 246 17.59 9.21 3.45
CA ARG A 246 18.91 9.34 4.07
C ARG A 246 19.87 10.20 3.24
N LEU A 247 19.93 9.96 1.92
CA LEU A 247 20.79 10.75 1.03
C LEU A 247 20.32 12.20 0.98
N ILE A 248 19.03 12.46 0.79
CA ILE A 248 18.49 13.82 0.73
C ILE A 248 18.83 14.61 1.99
N ARG A 249 18.63 14.02 3.18
CA ARG A 249 18.98 14.70 4.43
C ARG A 249 20.47 15.01 4.53
N ARG A 250 21.32 14.04 4.20
CA ARG A 250 22.78 14.17 4.34
C ARG A 250 23.40 15.12 3.32
N TRP A 251 22.88 15.14 2.09
CA TRP A 251 23.43 15.94 0.99
C TRP A 251 22.83 17.34 0.88
N ILE A 252 21.54 17.51 1.15
CA ILE A 252 20.84 18.79 0.89
C ILE A 252 20.68 19.63 2.16
N PHE A 253 20.32 19.01 3.29
CA PHE A 253 19.94 19.76 4.50
C PHE A 253 21.03 19.81 5.58
N GLY A 254 22.03 18.94 5.47
CA GLY A 254 23.12 18.82 6.43
C GLY A 254 22.67 18.16 7.74
N ILE A 255 23.57 17.40 8.36
CA ILE A 255 23.26 16.50 9.50
C ILE A 255 22.71 17.27 10.73
N GLN A 256 22.98 18.57 10.88
CA GLN A 256 22.68 19.33 12.10
C GLN A 256 21.45 20.26 12.02
N ARG A 257 20.67 20.25 10.93
CA ARG A 257 19.54 21.19 10.79
C ARG A 257 18.22 20.57 11.28
N LYS A 258 17.48 21.29 12.15
CA LYS A 258 16.13 20.89 12.61
C LYS A 258 15.23 20.55 11.43
N ARG A 259 14.38 19.54 11.59
CA ARG A 259 13.41 19.08 10.58
C ARG A 259 12.57 20.25 10.08
N SER A 260 12.76 20.60 8.81
CA SER A 260 12.06 21.69 8.14
C SER A 260 10.89 21.15 7.33
N THR A 261 9.87 21.98 7.09
CA THR A 261 8.77 21.68 6.14
C THR A 261 9.31 21.21 4.78
N SER A 262 10.46 21.75 4.34
CA SER A 262 11.09 21.36 3.07
C SER A 262 11.57 19.90 3.05
N LEU A 263 12.06 19.35 4.17
CA LEU A 263 12.42 17.94 4.30
C LEU A 263 11.19 17.04 4.17
N CYS A 264 10.12 17.35 4.91
CA CYS A 264 8.85 16.62 4.83
C CYS A 264 8.27 16.64 3.41
N MET A 265 8.30 17.80 2.74
CA MET A 265 7.85 17.91 1.34
C MET A 265 8.72 17.06 0.40
N SER A 266 10.04 16.99 0.63
CA SER A 266 10.92 16.14 -0.17
C SER A 266 10.65 14.64 0.03
N GLU A 267 10.39 14.19 1.26
CA GLU A 267 10.02 12.80 1.56
C GLU A 267 8.71 12.41 0.87
N VAL A 268 7.70 13.30 0.91
CA VAL A 268 6.43 13.09 0.21
C VAL A 268 6.64 12.99 -1.31
N LEU A 269 7.48 13.85 -1.90
CA LEU A 269 7.79 13.78 -3.33
C LEU A 269 8.53 12.49 -3.70
N VAL A 270 9.50 12.06 -2.89
CA VAL A 270 10.19 10.78 -3.07
C VAL A 270 9.21 9.62 -2.98
N TYR A 271 8.32 9.62 -1.97
CA TYR A 271 7.29 8.61 -1.83
C TYR A 271 6.38 8.55 -3.05
N LEU A 272 5.89 9.69 -3.55
CA LEU A 272 5.03 9.74 -4.73
C LEU A 272 5.73 9.24 -6.00
N GLY A 273 6.96 9.69 -6.26
CA GLY A 273 7.75 9.25 -7.41
C GLY A 273 8.07 7.76 -7.36
N LEU A 274 8.47 7.27 -6.19
CA LEU A 274 8.80 5.87 -5.99
C LEU A 274 7.58 4.97 -6.09
N ARG A 275 6.44 5.40 -5.55
CA ARG A 275 5.18 4.66 -5.67
C ARG A 275 4.86 4.46 -7.16
N GLY A 276 5.11 5.46 -8.01
CA GLY A 276 4.88 5.39 -9.46
C GLY A 276 5.79 4.39 -10.15
N TYR A 277 7.05 4.34 -9.74
CA TYR A 277 8.02 3.37 -10.24
C TYR A 277 7.68 1.93 -9.82
N VAL A 278 7.22 1.74 -8.58
CA VAL A 278 6.92 0.42 -8.01
C VAL A 278 5.57 -0.13 -8.50
N TYR A 279 4.63 0.73 -8.86
CA TYR A 279 3.26 0.32 -9.19
C TYR A 279 3.12 -0.75 -10.27
N PRO A 280 3.86 -0.73 -11.40
CA PRO A 280 3.77 -1.79 -12.40
C PRO A 280 4.05 -3.18 -11.83
N PHE A 281 4.89 -3.29 -10.79
CA PHE A 281 5.14 -4.56 -10.10
C PHE A 281 3.92 -5.00 -9.28
N GLU A 282 3.29 -4.08 -8.56
CA GLU A 282 2.06 -4.35 -7.81
C GLU A 282 0.92 -4.79 -8.76
N LEU A 283 0.74 -4.07 -9.86
CA LEU A 283 -0.28 -4.38 -10.87
C LEU A 283 -0.02 -5.76 -11.51
N THR A 284 1.22 -6.02 -11.94
CA THR A 284 1.60 -7.32 -12.51
C THR A 284 1.36 -8.44 -11.50
N GLY A 285 1.69 -8.23 -10.23
CA GLY A 285 1.42 -9.20 -9.15
C GLY A 285 -0.06 -9.47 -8.96
N CYS A 286 -0.89 -8.42 -8.97
CA CYS A 286 -2.34 -8.52 -8.89
C CYS A 286 -2.92 -9.35 -10.05
N ILE A 287 -2.58 -9.04 -11.30
CA ILE A 287 -3.09 -9.78 -12.48
C ILE A 287 -2.61 -11.24 -12.44
N MET A 288 -1.35 -11.47 -12.07
CA MET A 288 -0.77 -12.81 -12.00
C MET A 288 -1.42 -13.69 -10.92
N THR A 289 -2.15 -13.14 -9.94
CA THR A 289 -2.94 -13.93 -8.97
C THR A 289 -4.08 -14.72 -9.60
N LEU A 290 -4.53 -14.32 -10.80
CA LEU A 290 -5.58 -15.00 -11.55
C LEU A 290 -5.08 -16.19 -12.37
N ARG A 291 -3.76 -16.42 -12.42
CA ARG A 291 -3.19 -17.47 -13.29
C ARG A 291 -3.73 -18.87 -12.94
N GLY A 292 -4.06 -19.66 -13.95
CA GLY A 292 -4.64 -20.98 -13.78
C GLY A 292 -6.06 -20.97 -13.21
N ALA A 293 -6.68 -19.81 -12.99
CA ALA A 293 -8.09 -19.74 -12.64
C ALA A 293 -8.96 -19.90 -13.89
N ASN A 294 -10.07 -20.63 -13.75
CA ASN A 294 -11.05 -20.80 -14.82
C ASN A 294 -12.04 -19.63 -14.84
N LEU A 295 -11.53 -18.40 -15.05
CA LEU A 295 -12.30 -17.16 -15.03
C LEU A 295 -12.12 -16.41 -16.34
N ILE A 296 -13.16 -15.72 -16.81
CA ILE A 296 -13.07 -14.87 -18.02
C ILE A 296 -11.99 -13.80 -17.84
N ALA A 297 -11.92 -13.20 -16.66
CA ALA A 297 -10.92 -12.20 -16.30
C ALA A 297 -9.48 -12.77 -16.22
N ALA A 298 -9.33 -14.09 -16.03
CA ALA A 298 -8.03 -14.75 -15.96
C ALA A 298 -7.40 -14.97 -17.34
N ASN A 299 -8.13 -14.76 -18.45
CA ASN A 299 -7.61 -14.98 -19.79
C ASN A 299 -6.29 -14.22 -20.05
N GLU A 300 -6.21 -12.94 -19.66
CA GLU A 300 -4.97 -12.15 -19.81
C GLU A 300 -3.80 -12.75 -19.00
N ALA A 301 -4.06 -13.23 -17.78
CA ALA A 301 -3.05 -13.83 -16.92
C ALA A 301 -2.62 -15.24 -17.39
N ASN A 302 -3.56 -16.02 -17.93
CA ASN A 302 -3.35 -17.40 -18.37
C ASN A 302 -2.49 -17.51 -19.63
N LEU A 303 -2.42 -16.45 -20.44
CA LEU A 303 -1.55 -16.38 -21.62
C LEU A 303 -0.05 -16.44 -21.26
N PHE A 304 0.33 -16.05 -20.04
CA PHE A 304 1.73 -15.92 -19.65
C PHE A 304 2.12 -16.95 -18.58
N SER A 305 3.26 -17.62 -18.79
CA SER A 305 3.82 -18.58 -17.82
C SER A 305 4.53 -17.91 -16.64
N SER A 306 5.02 -16.68 -16.84
CA SER A 306 5.77 -15.93 -15.83
C SER A 306 5.36 -14.45 -15.82
N TRP A 307 5.70 -13.75 -14.75
CA TRP A 307 5.31 -12.35 -14.56
C TRP A 307 6.11 -11.37 -15.43
N ARG A 308 7.32 -11.74 -15.87
CA ARG A 308 8.19 -10.83 -16.63
C ARG A 308 7.62 -10.53 -18.03
N PRO A 309 7.21 -11.54 -18.83
CA PRO A 309 6.56 -11.29 -20.12
C PRO A 309 5.23 -10.52 -19.97
N LEU A 310 4.42 -10.84 -18.96
CA LEU A 310 3.19 -10.11 -18.66
C LEU A 310 3.49 -8.62 -18.38
N ARG A 311 4.51 -8.32 -17.58
CA ARG A 311 4.93 -6.94 -17.31
C ARG A 311 5.40 -6.23 -18.57
N SER A 312 6.23 -6.87 -19.38
CA SER A 312 6.70 -6.30 -20.65
C SER A 312 5.53 -6.03 -21.60
N TYR A 313 4.56 -6.93 -21.66
CA TYR A 313 3.32 -6.75 -22.43
C TYR A 313 2.52 -5.55 -21.93
N LEU A 314 2.29 -5.43 -20.61
CA LEU A 314 1.57 -4.31 -20.01
C LEU A 314 2.28 -2.96 -20.23
N ILE A 315 3.62 -2.94 -20.23
CA ILE A 315 4.38 -1.72 -20.55
C ILE A 315 4.25 -1.38 -22.03
N ALA A 316 4.41 -2.37 -22.92
CA ALA A 316 4.30 -2.17 -24.36
C ALA A 316 2.90 -1.73 -24.80
N SER A 317 1.85 -2.21 -24.13
CA SER A 317 0.46 -1.80 -24.40
C SER A 317 0.05 -0.50 -23.72
N GLY A 318 0.94 0.15 -22.95
CA GLY A 318 0.63 1.35 -22.19
C GLY A 318 -0.26 1.11 -20.96
N GLN A 319 -0.44 -0.15 -20.56
CA GLN A 319 -1.37 -0.60 -19.52
C GLN A 319 -0.77 -0.83 -18.13
N ALA A 320 0.52 -0.55 -17.98
CA ALA A 320 1.23 -0.71 -16.71
C ALA A 320 0.73 0.20 -15.57
N ASN A 321 -0.03 1.27 -15.88
CA ASN A 321 -0.52 2.25 -14.91
C ASN A 321 -2.06 2.17 -14.68
N ARG A 322 -2.72 1.08 -15.07
CA ARG A 322 -4.17 0.86 -14.85
C ARG A 322 -4.51 1.01 -13.37
N GLY A 323 -5.36 1.97 -13.01
CA GLY A 323 -5.80 2.16 -11.62
C GLY A 323 -4.75 2.78 -10.71
N TRP A 324 -3.72 3.44 -11.26
CA TRP A 324 -2.70 4.14 -10.50
C TRP A 324 -3.31 5.26 -9.62
N PHE A 325 -4.17 6.09 -10.21
CA PHE A 325 -4.99 7.06 -9.49
C PHE A 325 -6.47 6.68 -9.58
N PRO A 326 -7.18 6.51 -8.45
CA PRO A 326 -8.59 6.13 -8.47
C PRO A 326 -9.54 7.28 -8.90
N ILE A 327 -9.14 8.53 -8.67
CA ILE A 327 -9.97 9.70 -8.98
C ILE A 327 -9.74 10.14 -10.43
N CYS A 328 -8.50 10.51 -10.79
CA CYS A 328 -8.15 10.94 -12.14
C CYS A 328 -7.58 9.76 -12.94
N ARG A 329 -8.44 9.04 -13.64
CA ARG A 329 -8.08 7.82 -14.37
C ARG A 329 -7.72 8.13 -15.83
N SER A 330 -6.44 8.16 -16.16
CA SER A 330 -6.00 8.30 -17.56
C SER A 330 -6.55 7.14 -18.40
N HIS A 331 -6.96 7.42 -19.64
CA HIS A 331 -7.38 6.37 -20.57
C HIS A 331 -6.19 5.48 -20.97
N VAL A 332 -6.43 4.17 -21.06
CA VAL A 332 -5.37 3.16 -21.18
C VAL A 332 -5.64 2.12 -22.27
N GLN A 333 -6.89 1.94 -22.72
CA GLN A 333 -7.26 0.86 -23.64
C GLN A 333 -7.78 1.41 -24.97
N SER A 334 -7.00 1.26 -26.05
CA SER A 334 -7.37 1.72 -27.40
C SER A 334 -8.73 1.20 -27.90
N LYS A 335 -9.18 0.04 -27.41
CA LYS A 335 -10.46 -0.60 -27.75
C LYS A 335 -11.70 0.26 -27.42
N HIS A 336 -11.58 1.23 -26.52
CA HIS A 336 -12.71 2.03 -26.04
C HIS A 336 -12.82 3.42 -26.68
N MET A 337 -11.98 3.75 -27.67
CA MET A 337 -12.15 4.98 -28.42
C MET A 337 -13.40 4.87 -29.31
N PRO A 338 -14.30 5.87 -29.31
CA PRO A 338 -15.34 5.93 -30.33
C PRO A 338 -14.66 6.04 -31.69
N THR A 339 -14.87 5.04 -32.55
CA THR A 339 -14.44 5.01 -33.95
C THR A 339 -15.10 6.11 -34.75
#